data_AF-A0A9K3NI86-F1
#
_entry.id   AF-A0A9K3NI86-F1
#
_cell.length_a   1.000
_cell.length_b   1.000
_cell.length_c   1.000
_cell.angle_alpha   90.00
_cell.angle_beta   90.00
_cell.angle_gamma   90.00
#
_symmetry.space_group_name_H-M   'P 1'
#
loop_
_entity.id
_entity.type
_entity.pdbx_description
1 polymer ?
#
loop_
_entity_poly.entity_id
_entity_poly.type
_entity_poly.pdbx_seq_one_letter_code
_entity_poly.pdbx_strand_id
1 'polypeptide(L)'
;MKTIILFSLAFIFAVNSAPSPAPVLDTHGNYLRTGGGYLLIPLDGLVGGPYVRDLGKKSCVPGVVLSYNDNDGIPMTFAPVNPKKGVIRLSTDQCWNC
;
A
#
# COMPACT_ATOMS: atom_id res chain seq x y z
N MET A 1 -44.01 -18.48 7.81
CA MET A 1 -43.19 -19.27 6.86
C MET A 1 -42.31 -18.38 5.96
N LYS A 2 -42.87 -17.38 5.24
CA LYS A 2 -42.07 -16.46 4.39
C LYS A 2 -40.98 -15.66 5.14
N THR A 3 -41.25 -15.19 6.35
CA THR A 3 -40.29 -14.44 7.18
C THR A 3 -39.13 -15.28 7.67
N ILE A 4 -39.36 -16.57 7.96
CA ILE A 4 -38.31 -17.51 8.37
C ILE A 4 -37.34 -17.76 7.21
N ILE A 5 -37.87 -17.93 5.99
CA ILE A 5 -37.04 -18.14 4.78
C ILE A 5 -36.16 -16.91 4.49
N LEU A 6 -36.71 -15.70 4.62
CA LEU A 6 -35.95 -14.45 4.43
C LEU A 6 -34.86 -14.27 5.49
N PHE A 7 -35.14 -14.64 6.74
CA PHE A 7 -34.16 -14.56 7.83
C PHE A 7 -33.03 -15.57 7.67
N SER A 8 -33.35 -16.82 7.30
CA SER A 8 -32.36 -17.86 7.02
C SER A 8 -31.45 -17.50 5.84
N LEU A 9 -32.00 -16.89 4.79
CA LEU A 9 -31.24 -16.50 3.61
C LEU A 9 -30.26 -15.35 3.91
N ALA A 10 -30.69 -14.35 4.69
CA ALA A 10 -29.82 -13.26 5.14
C ALA A 10 -28.65 -13.76 6.03
N PHE A 11 -28.90 -14.78 6.84
CA PHE A 11 -27.87 -15.39 7.69
C PHE A 11 -26.78 -16.10 6.87
N ILE A 12 -27.16 -16.80 5.79
CA ILE A 12 -26.20 -17.49 4.90
C ILE A 12 -25.29 -16.49 4.18
N PHE A 13 -25.83 -15.35 3.72
CA PHE A 13 -25.03 -14.32 3.06
C PHE A 13 -24.09 -13.56 4.00
N ALA A 14 -24.44 -13.40 5.28
CA ALA A 14 -23.59 -12.73 6.26
C ALA A 14 -22.35 -13.56 6.65
N VAL A 15 -22.45 -14.89 6.62
CA VAL A 15 -21.38 -15.80 7.07
C VAL A 15 -20.27 -15.98 6.01
N ASN A 16 -20.53 -15.67 4.74
CA ASN A 16 -19.63 -16.02 3.63
C ASN A 16 -18.62 -14.93 3.22
N SER A 17 -18.39 -13.91 4.06
CA SER A 17 -17.40 -12.87 3.76
C SER A 17 -16.11 -13.07 4.55
N ALA A 18 -15.00 -13.32 3.84
CA ALA A 18 -13.68 -13.31 4.46
C ALA A 18 -13.34 -11.86 4.88
N PRO A 19 -12.76 -11.66 6.08
CA PRO A 19 -12.34 -10.33 6.52
C PRO A 19 -11.29 -9.75 5.56
N SER A 20 -11.40 -8.46 5.28
CA SER A 20 -10.39 -7.75 4.48
C SER A 20 -9.04 -7.78 5.22
N PRO A 21 -7.90 -7.93 4.53
CA PRO A 21 -6.59 -7.89 5.17
C PRO A 21 -6.38 -6.61 5.98
N ALA A 22 -5.54 -6.66 7.02
CA ALA A 22 -5.31 -5.51 7.90
C ALA A 22 -4.76 -4.30 7.13
N PRO A 23 -5.08 -3.06 7.53
CA PRO A 23 -4.52 -1.85 6.93
C PRO A 23 -3.02 -1.73 7.22
N VAL A 24 -2.28 -1.12 6.29
CA VAL A 24 -0.89 -0.68 6.56
C VAL A 24 -0.94 0.61 7.37
N LEU A 25 -0.10 0.72 8.39
CA LEU A 25 -0.02 1.89 9.26
C LEU A 25 1.22 2.72 8.93
N ASP A 26 1.11 4.05 9.03
CA ASP A 26 2.26 4.94 9.05
C ASP A 26 2.91 4.96 10.46
N THR A 27 3.99 5.72 10.61
CA THR A 27 4.73 5.87 11.88
C THR A 27 3.92 6.54 12.99
N HIS A 28 2.80 7.19 12.65
CA HIS A 28 1.86 7.80 13.59
C HIS A 28 0.67 6.88 13.90
N GLY A 29 0.63 5.67 13.33
CA GLY A 29 -0.47 4.72 13.50
C GLY A 29 -1.70 4.99 12.61
N ASN A 30 -1.61 5.92 11.66
CA ASN A 30 -2.71 6.19 10.72
C ASN A 30 -2.69 5.21 9.55
N TYR A 31 -3.86 4.94 8.98
CA TYR A 31 -3.97 4.07 7.81
C TYR A 31 -3.38 4.74 6.57
N LEU A 32 -2.57 4.01 5.82
CA LEU A 32 -2.16 4.43 4.49
C LEU A 32 -3.37 4.51 3.55
N ARG A 33 -3.40 5.57 2.75
CA ARG A 33 -4.48 5.91 1.82
C ARG A 33 -3.94 6.01 0.40
N THR A 34 -4.77 5.62 -0.56
CA THR A 34 -4.46 5.83 -1.98
C THR A 34 -4.28 7.31 -2.28
N GLY A 35 -3.27 7.66 -3.08
CA GLY A 35 -2.94 9.04 -3.43
C GLY A 35 -2.19 9.82 -2.34
N GLY A 36 -1.99 9.25 -1.15
CA GLY A 36 -1.10 9.81 -0.15
C GLY A 36 0.37 9.63 -0.55
N GLY A 37 1.18 10.67 -0.38
CA GLY A 37 2.64 10.59 -0.53
C GLY A 37 3.29 10.19 0.78
N TYR A 38 4.00 9.07 0.79
CA TYR A 38 4.66 8.52 1.97
C TYR A 38 6.18 8.44 1.77
N LEU A 39 6.93 8.86 2.79
CA LEU A 39 8.38 8.65 2.84
C LEU A 39 8.67 7.24 3.35
N LEU A 40 9.52 6.51 2.65
CA LEU A 40 9.98 5.18 3.04
C LEU A 40 11.30 5.33 3.78
N ILE A 41 11.24 5.20 5.11
CA ILE A 41 12.39 5.39 5.99
C ILE A 41 12.97 4.01 6.37
N PRO A 42 14.22 3.71 6.00
CA PRO A 42 14.91 2.49 6.44
C PRO A 42 15.04 2.43 7.96
N LEU A 43 14.81 1.26 8.55
CA LEU A 43 14.81 1.10 10.01
C LEU A 43 16.21 1.19 10.64
N ASP A 44 17.26 0.86 9.90
CA ASP A 44 18.64 0.88 10.39
C ASP A 44 19.25 2.29 10.44
N GLY A 45 18.64 3.25 9.75
CA GLY A 45 19.10 4.64 9.67
C GLY A 45 20.49 4.79 9.04
N LEU A 46 21.02 3.75 8.37
CA LEU A 46 22.35 3.77 7.75
C LEU A 46 22.33 4.38 6.35
N VAL A 47 21.14 4.46 5.77
CA VAL A 47 20.86 4.95 4.43
C VAL A 47 19.58 5.77 4.43
N GLY A 48 19.48 6.73 3.54
CA GLY A 48 18.27 7.51 3.33
C GLY A 48 17.21 6.76 2.52
N GLY A 49 16.10 7.45 2.26
CA GLY A 49 14.96 6.90 1.54
C GLY A 49 15.22 6.65 0.04
N PRO A 50 14.26 5.99 -0.64
CA PRO A 50 14.38 5.66 -2.05
C PRO A 50 14.31 6.91 -2.94
N TYR A 51 15.08 6.89 -4.03
CA TYR A 51 15.06 7.92 -5.07
C TYR A 51 15.39 7.30 -6.44
N VAL A 52 15.15 8.05 -7.51
CA VAL A 52 15.42 7.62 -8.88
C VAL A 52 16.82 8.08 -9.31
N ARG A 53 17.61 7.16 -9.85
CA ARG A 53 18.94 7.42 -10.41
C ARG A 53 19.15 6.64 -11.69
N ASP A 54 19.89 7.19 -12.64
CA ASP A 54 20.42 6.42 -13.77
C ASP A 54 21.47 5.40 -13.31
N LEU A 55 21.22 4.11 -13.57
CA LEU A 55 22.09 2.99 -13.15
C LEU A 55 23.19 2.63 -14.15
N GLY A 56 23.22 3.25 -15.33
CA GLY A 56 24.02 2.80 -16.47
C GLY A 56 25.01 3.83 -17.02
N LYS A 57 25.95 3.33 -17.83
CA LYS A 57 26.81 4.15 -18.70
C LYS A 57 26.07 4.73 -19.92
N LYS A 58 24.89 4.20 -20.23
CA LYS A 58 23.98 4.73 -21.26
C LYS A 58 22.90 5.56 -20.59
N SER A 59 22.60 6.72 -21.16
CA SER A 59 21.57 7.65 -20.69
C SER A 59 20.21 6.96 -20.51
N CYS A 60 19.46 7.36 -19.47
CA CYS A 60 18.05 7.04 -19.27
C CYS A 60 17.73 5.57 -18.92
N VAL A 61 18.50 4.94 -18.04
CA VAL A 61 18.09 3.68 -17.40
C VAL A 61 17.76 3.99 -15.94
N PRO A 62 16.53 4.47 -15.66
CA PRO A 62 16.12 4.84 -14.32
C PRO A 62 16.02 3.57 -13.45
N GLY A 63 16.70 3.60 -12.32
CA GLY A 63 16.54 2.64 -11.24
C GLY A 63 16.11 3.32 -9.96
N VAL A 64 15.47 2.55 -9.09
CA VAL A 64 15.16 2.97 -7.72
C VAL A 64 16.27 2.48 -6.82
N VAL A 65 16.89 3.40 -6.09
CA VAL A 65 18.01 3.14 -5.18
C VAL A 65 17.79 3.83 -3.85
N LEU A 66 18.41 3.34 -2.78
CA LEU A 66 18.43 4.01 -1.48
C LEU A 66 19.52 5.07 -1.43
N SER A 67 19.22 6.20 -0.81
CA SER A 67 20.17 7.32 -0.70
C SER A 67 21.33 6.96 0.22
N TYR A 68 22.57 7.24 -0.22
CA TYR A 68 23.76 7.10 0.63
C TYR A 68 23.85 8.19 1.71
N ASN A 69 23.14 9.30 1.52
CA ASN A 69 23.01 10.36 2.52
C ASN A 69 21.67 10.20 3.25
N ASP A 70 21.52 10.83 4.42
CA ASP A 70 20.30 10.85 5.25
C ASP A 70 19.12 11.65 4.62
N ASN A 71 19.05 11.73 3.28
CA ASN A 71 17.90 12.30 2.60
C ASN A 71 16.71 11.35 2.73
N ASP A 72 15.53 11.87 3.07
CA ASP A 72 14.30 11.09 3.22
C ASP A 72 13.79 10.45 1.91
N GLY A 73 14.41 10.75 0.78
CA GLY A 73 14.06 10.23 -0.54
C GLY A 73 12.89 10.97 -1.18
N ILE A 74 12.25 10.31 -2.15
CA ILE A 74 11.10 10.83 -2.89
C ILE A 74 9.83 10.22 -2.29
N PRO A 75 8.80 11.04 -1.95
CA PRO A 75 7.52 10.51 -1.51
C PRO A 75 6.91 9.56 -2.54
N MET A 76 6.43 8.41 -2.09
CA MET A 76 5.83 7.38 -2.93
C MET A 76 4.33 7.28 -2.69
N THR A 77 3.57 7.11 -3.77
CA THR A 77 2.14 6.80 -3.72
C THR A 77 1.90 5.31 -3.88
N PHE A 78 0.88 4.80 -3.18
CA PHE A 78 0.42 3.42 -3.32
C PHE A 78 -0.98 3.40 -3.95
N ALA A 79 -1.16 2.58 -4.97
CA ALA A 79 -2.42 2.38 -5.67
C ALA A 79 -2.77 0.87 -5.70
N PRO A 80 -3.86 0.44 -5.05
CA PRO A 80 -4.28 -0.96 -5.10
C PRO A 80 -4.62 -1.37 -6.53
N VAL A 81 -4.14 -2.55 -6.96
CA VAL A 81 -4.44 -3.09 -8.29
C VAL A 81 -5.95 -3.29 -8.48
N ASN A 82 -6.66 -3.64 -7.41
CA ASN A 82 -8.12 -3.69 -7.39
C ASN A 82 -8.67 -2.44 -6.69
N PRO A 83 -9.10 -1.40 -7.44
CA PRO A 83 -9.53 -0.13 -6.89
C PRO A 83 -10.93 -0.26 -6.29
N LYS A 84 -11.03 -0.86 -5.11
CA LYS A 84 -12.31 -0.98 -4.40
C LYS A 84 -12.32 -0.37 -3.01
N LYS A 85 -11.18 0.12 -2.51
CA LYS A 85 -11.06 0.73 -1.18
C LYS A 85 -9.88 1.69 -1.16
N GLY A 86 -10.07 2.92 -0.68
CA GLY A 86 -9.01 3.92 -0.55
C GLY A 86 -8.03 3.71 0.61
N VAL A 87 -7.97 2.49 1.16
CA VAL A 87 -7.08 2.10 2.26
C VAL A 87 -6.13 1.03 1.74
N ILE A 88 -4.84 1.24 1.93
CA ILE A 88 -3.79 0.28 1.58
C ILE A 88 -3.77 -0.84 2.61
N ARG A 89 -3.74 -2.08 2.16
CA ARG A 89 -3.88 -3.27 3.02
C ARG A 89 -2.75 -4.25 2.78
N LEU A 90 -2.37 -4.96 3.84
CA LEU A 90 -1.40 -6.05 3.78
C LEU A 90 -1.86 -7.13 2.81
N SER A 91 -0.91 -7.88 2.24
CA SER A 91 -1.19 -9.04 1.37
C SER A 91 -2.13 -8.71 0.19
N THR A 92 -2.00 -7.51 -0.36
CA THR A 92 -2.71 -7.08 -1.58
C THR A 92 -1.73 -6.43 -2.55
N ASP A 93 -1.89 -6.70 -3.84
CA ASP A 93 -1.01 -6.14 -4.86
C ASP A 93 -1.21 -4.63 -4.99
N GLN A 94 -0.09 -3.90 -5.07
CA GLN A 94 -0.04 -2.45 -5.18
C GLN A 94 0.80 -2.06 -6.41
N CYS A 95 0.36 -1.04 -7.14
CA CYS A 95 1.23 -0.25 -7.98
C CYS A 95 1.83 0.91 -7.17
N TRP A 96 3.09 1.22 -7.43
CA TRP A 96 3.81 2.34 -6.81
C TRP A 96 4.01 3.44 -7.85
N ASN A 97 3.64 4.69 -7.54
CA ASN A 97 3.67 5.82 -8.47
C ASN A 97 2.95 5.56 -9.82
N CYS A 98 1.85 4.80 -9.75
CA CYS A 98 0.69 5.01 -10.62
C CYS A 98 -0.15 6.18 -10.05
#